data_AF-A0A3C1CJ81-F1
#
_entry.id   AF-A0A3C1CJ81-F1
#
_cell.length_a   1.000
_cell.length_b   1.000
_cell.length_c   1.000
_cell.angle_alpha   90.00
_cell.angle_beta   90.00
_cell.angle_gamma   90.00
#
_symmetry.space_group_name_H-M   'P 1'
#
loop_
_entity.id
_entity.type
_entity.pdbx_description
1 polymer ?
#
loop_
_entity_poly.entity_id
_entity_poly.type
_entity_poly.pdbx_seq_one_letter_code
_entity_poly.pdbx_strand_id
1 'polypeptide(L)'
;GTGAIMAVPAEDERDWDFAHLHGLPVVRTTQPPDGFDGGAWTGDGIKTNSGFLDGLDVAGAKERAGAWLEEQGIGERTVNYRLRDWLISRQRYWGCPIPVVYCPDHGIQPVPEDQLPVLAPDDVEFLPTGASPLARHPTFRHTTCPMCGGPAERETDTMDTFV
;
A
#
# COMPACT_ATOMS: atom_id res chain seq x y z
N GLY A 1 -1.45 -6.12 -2.97
CA GLY A 1 -0.58 -6.80 -3.95
C GLY A 1 0.74 -7.17 -3.31
N THR A 2 1.51 -8.08 -3.90
CA THR A 2 2.71 -8.69 -3.29
C THR A 2 4.02 -7.98 -3.62
N GLY A 3 3.99 -6.91 -4.44
CA GLY A 3 5.20 -6.27 -4.96
C GLY A 3 5.77 -6.94 -6.22
N ALA A 4 5.13 -8.01 -6.72
CA ALA A 4 5.45 -8.65 -7.99
C ALA A 4 4.17 -8.85 -8.83
N ILE A 5 4.33 -8.97 -10.15
CA ILE A 5 3.24 -9.26 -11.10
C ILE A 5 3.66 -10.36 -12.07
N MET A 6 2.68 -11.07 -12.64
CA MET A 6 2.86 -11.80 -13.88
C MET A 6 2.55 -10.84 -15.03
N ALA A 7 3.49 -10.69 -15.98
CA ALA A 7 3.27 -9.83 -17.14
C ALA A 7 2.51 -10.61 -18.23
N VAL A 8 1.44 -10.03 -18.75
CA VAL A 8 0.63 -10.62 -19.85
C VAL A 8 0.48 -9.60 -20.97
N PRO A 9 1.53 -9.38 -21.80
CA PRO A 9 1.58 -8.27 -22.76
C PRO A 9 0.44 -8.25 -23.75
N ALA A 10 -0.12 -9.39 -24.13
CA ALA A 10 -1.24 -9.42 -25.08
C ALA A 10 -2.57 -8.95 -24.47
N GLU A 11 -2.67 -8.78 -23.14
CA GLU A 11 -3.91 -8.49 -22.41
C GLU A 11 -3.76 -7.38 -21.34
N ASP A 12 -2.58 -6.77 -21.17
CA ASP A 12 -2.34 -5.54 -20.37
C ASP A 12 -1.50 -4.54 -21.18
N GLU A 13 -1.99 -3.31 -21.30
CA GLU A 13 -1.36 -2.25 -22.10
C GLU A 13 0.04 -1.85 -21.61
N ARG A 14 0.27 -1.84 -20.29
CA ARG A 14 1.58 -1.48 -19.72
C ARG A 14 2.60 -2.58 -19.97
N ASP A 15 2.14 -3.84 -19.89
CA ASP A 15 2.98 -4.99 -20.19
C ASP A 15 3.29 -5.06 -21.70
N TRP A 16 2.33 -4.67 -22.56
CA TRP A 16 2.54 -4.54 -24.01
C TRP A 16 3.65 -3.55 -24.35
N ASP A 17 3.56 -2.34 -23.81
CA ASP A 17 4.55 -1.28 -24.04
C ASP A 17 5.93 -1.71 -23.58
N PHE A 18 6.01 -2.31 -22.39
CA PHE A 18 7.27 -2.84 -21.85
C PHE A 18 7.84 -3.96 -22.73
N ALA A 19 7.00 -4.91 -23.15
CA ALA A 19 7.42 -6.01 -24.00
C ALA A 19 7.89 -5.52 -25.38
N HIS A 20 7.22 -4.54 -25.98
CA HIS A 20 7.63 -3.97 -27.25
C HIS A 20 8.96 -3.22 -27.15
N LEU A 21 9.11 -2.40 -26.11
CA LEU A 21 10.34 -1.65 -25.89
C LEU A 21 11.56 -2.56 -25.70
N HIS A 22 11.35 -3.71 -25.05
CA HIS A 22 12.43 -4.64 -24.70
C HIS A 22 12.51 -5.88 -25.60
N GLY A 23 11.69 -5.98 -26.65
CA GLY A 23 11.67 -7.12 -27.56
C GLY A 23 11.30 -8.44 -26.88
N LEU A 24 10.44 -8.40 -25.87
CA LEU A 24 9.98 -9.59 -25.15
C LEU A 24 8.84 -10.29 -25.90
N PRO A 25 8.65 -11.61 -25.70
CA PRO A 25 7.58 -12.35 -26.35
C PRO A 25 6.20 -11.85 -25.96
N VAL A 26 5.30 -11.80 -26.94
CA VAL A 26 3.89 -11.47 -26.75
C VAL A 26 3.04 -12.67 -27.18
N VAL A 27 2.44 -13.35 -26.20
CA VAL A 27 1.57 -14.52 -26.43
C VAL A 27 0.12 -14.13 -26.18
N ARG A 28 -0.72 -14.27 -27.21
CA ARG A 28 -2.15 -13.97 -27.12
C ARG A 28 -2.91 -15.15 -26.54
N THR A 29 -3.62 -14.93 -25.44
CA THR A 29 -4.43 -15.99 -24.81
C THR A 29 -5.93 -15.71 -24.78
N THR A 30 -6.36 -14.54 -25.28
CA THR A 30 -7.76 -14.17 -25.46
C THR A 30 -7.97 -13.67 -26.89
N GLN A 31 -8.96 -14.22 -27.59
CA GLN A 31 -9.30 -13.83 -28.96
C GLN A 31 -10.01 -12.47 -28.97
N PRO A 32 -9.42 -11.43 -29.60
CA PRO A 32 -10.09 -10.14 -29.78
C PRO A 32 -11.19 -10.23 -30.84
N PRO A 33 -12.10 -9.24 -30.91
CA PRO A 33 -13.12 -9.15 -31.94
C PRO A 33 -12.51 -8.96 -33.34
N ASP A 34 -13.31 -9.25 -34.36
CA ASP A 34 -12.94 -9.04 -35.75
C ASP A 34 -12.60 -7.57 -36.02
N GLY A 35 -11.52 -7.33 -36.77
CA GLY A 35 -11.04 -5.98 -37.09
C GLY A 35 -10.16 -5.33 -36.03
N PHE A 36 -9.77 -6.06 -34.97
CA PHE A 36 -8.75 -5.60 -34.02
C PHE A 36 -7.40 -5.38 -34.72
N ASP A 37 -6.82 -4.20 -34.53
CA ASP A 37 -5.65 -3.69 -35.28
C ASP A 37 -4.30 -4.02 -34.63
N GLY A 38 -4.31 -4.79 -33.54
CA GLY A 38 -3.11 -5.17 -32.78
C GLY A 38 -3.04 -4.45 -31.44
N GLY A 39 -2.00 -4.71 -30.65
CA GLY A 39 -1.94 -4.22 -29.28
C GLY A 39 -2.38 -5.23 -28.23
N ALA A 40 -2.41 -4.77 -26.98
CA ALA A 40 -3.06 -5.48 -25.89
C ALA A 40 -4.58 -5.46 -26.06
N TRP A 41 -5.23 -6.61 -25.89
CA TRP A 41 -6.68 -6.70 -25.83
C TRP A 41 -7.12 -6.91 -24.37
N THR A 42 -7.70 -5.88 -23.76
CA THR A 42 -8.12 -5.87 -22.34
C THR A 42 -9.60 -6.25 -22.14
N GLY A 43 -10.33 -6.50 -23.23
CA GLY A 43 -11.75 -6.83 -23.22
C GLY A 43 -12.03 -8.33 -23.09
N ASP A 44 -13.32 -8.67 -23.17
CA ASP A 44 -13.76 -10.07 -23.20
C ASP A 44 -13.40 -10.76 -24.51
N GLY A 45 -13.44 -12.10 -24.48
CA GLY A 45 -13.17 -12.95 -25.63
C GLY A 45 -13.12 -14.41 -25.22
N ILE A 46 -12.83 -15.26 -26.19
CA ILE A 46 -12.64 -16.70 -25.96
C ILE A 46 -11.17 -16.98 -25.71
N LYS A 47 -10.86 -17.80 -24.71
CA LYS A 47 -9.49 -18.21 -24.42
C LYS A 47 -8.96 -19.13 -25.52
N THR A 48 -7.70 -18.87 -25.88
CA THR A 48 -6.93 -19.61 -26.88
C THR A 48 -5.49 -19.78 -26.37
N ASN A 49 -4.71 -20.69 -26.95
CA ASN A 49 -3.32 -20.98 -26.54
C ASN A 49 -3.15 -21.25 -25.03
N SER A 50 -4.19 -21.79 -24.38
CA SER A 50 -4.31 -21.93 -22.93
C SER A 50 -4.67 -23.37 -22.50
N GLY A 51 -4.70 -24.32 -23.43
CA GLY A 51 -4.86 -25.75 -23.13
C GLY A 51 -6.23 -26.06 -22.52
N PHE A 52 -6.28 -26.47 -21.25
CA PHE A 52 -7.53 -26.84 -20.58
C PHE A 52 -8.51 -25.66 -20.38
N LEU A 53 -8.08 -24.43 -20.68
CA LEU A 53 -8.91 -23.24 -20.66
C LEU A 53 -9.44 -22.85 -22.04
N ASP A 54 -8.96 -23.47 -23.11
CA ASP A 54 -9.34 -23.11 -24.48
C ASP A 54 -10.85 -23.29 -24.70
N GLY A 55 -11.46 -22.32 -25.39
CA GLY A 55 -12.90 -22.31 -25.66
C GLY A 55 -13.78 -21.73 -24.55
N LEU A 56 -13.23 -21.44 -23.36
CA LEU A 56 -13.94 -20.74 -22.30
C LEU A 56 -13.96 -19.24 -22.53
N ASP A 57 -14.97 -18.56 -21.99
CA ASP A 57 -14.95 -17.10 -21.84
C ASP A 57 -14.01 -16.69 -20.70
N VAL A 58 -13.69 -15.40 -20.61
CA VAL A 58 -12.76 -14.87 -19.60
C VAL A 58 -13.23 -15.16 -18.17
N ALA A 59 -14.53 -15.04 -17.90
CA ALA A 59 -15.10 -15.28 -16.58
C ALA A 59 -14.99 -16.76 -16.17
N GLY A 60 -15.42 -17.68 -17.03
CA GLY A 60 -15.32 -19.12 -16.81
C GLY A 60 -13.88 -19.60 -16.73
N ALA A 61 -12.97 -19.01 -17.53
CA ALA A 61 -11.55 -19.30 -17.45
C ALA A 61 -10.92 -18.88 -16.13
N LYS A 62 -11.28 -17.71 -15.57
CA LYS A 62 -10.81 -17.27 -14.24
C LYS A 62 -11.24 -18.24 -13.14
N GLU A 63 -12.50 -18.68 -13.17
CA GLU A 63 -12.99 -19.66 -12.20
C GLU A 63 -12.29 -21.02 -12.33
N ARG A 64 -12.14 -21.52 -13.56
CA ARG A 64 -11.49 -22.80 -13.80
C ARG A 64 -10.00 -22.76 -13.43
N ALA A 65 -9.30 -21.68 -13.77
CA ALA A 65 -7.89 -21.48 -13.44
C ALA A 65 -7.68 -21.35 -11.93
N GLY A 66 -8.53 -20.59 -11.23
CA GLY A 66 -8.44 -20.45 -9.78
C GLY A 66 -8.61 -21.79 -9.06
N ALA A 67 -9.60 -22.59 -9.47
CA ALA A 67 -9.83 -23.92 -8.88
C ALA A 67 -8.64 -24.86 -9.14
N TRP A 68 -8.06 -24.80 -10.33
CA TRP A 68 -6.88 -25.60 -10.66
C TRP A 68 -5.65 -25.19 -9.85
N LEU A 69 -5.37 -23.88 -9.69
CA LEU A 69 -4.24 -23.39 -8.88
C LEU A 69 -4.32 -23.83 -7.43
N GLU A 70 -5.53 -23.82 -6.85
CA GLU A 70 -5.81 -24.29 -5.49
C GLU A 70 -5.64 -25.82 -5.37
N GLU A 71 -6.17 -26.59 -6.33
CA GLU A 71 -6.01 -28.05 -6.36
C GLU A 71 -4.54 -28.47 -6.45
N GLN A 72 -3.73 -27.71 -7.20
CA GLN A 72 -2.28 -27.95 -7.32
C GLN A 72 -1.47 -27.42 -6.12
N GLY A 73 -2.08 -26.64 -5.22
CA GLY A 73 -1.39 -26.05 -4.07
C GLY A 73 -0.35 -24.98 -4.44
N ILE A 74 -0.50 -24.33 -5.61
CA ILE A 74 0.43 -23.30 -6.12
C ILE A 74 -0.20 -21.91 -6.20
N GLY A 75 -1.43 -21.75 -5.70
CA GLY A 75 -2.09 -20.46 -5.61
C GLY A 75 -3.41 -20.56 -4.84
N GLU A 76 -3.94 -19.39 -4.51
CA GLU A 76 -5.22 -19.24 -3.81
C GLU A 76 -5.96 -18.01 -4.35
N ARG A 77 -7.30 -18.04 -4.38
CA ARG A 77 -8.09 -16.85 -4.70
C ARG A 77 -7.97 -15.81 -3.59
N THR A 78 -7.65 -14.58 -3.98
CA THR A 78 -7.52 -13.45 -3.06
C THR A 78 -8.30 -12.24 -3.56
N VAL A 79 -9.04 -11.59 -2.67
CA VAL A 79 -9.68 -10.30 -2.95
C VAL A 79 -8.69 -9.18 -2.59
N ASN A 80 -8.43 -8.29 -3.54
CA ASN A 80 -7.57 -7.12 -3.32
C ASN A 80 -8.38 -5.83 -3.50
N TYR A 81 -8.06 -4.80 -2.71
CA TYR A 81 -8.63 -3.47 -2.83
C TYR A 81 -7.59 -2.49 -3.36
N ARG A 82 -8.05 -1.50 -4.14
CA ARG A 82 -7.23 -0.34 -4.51
C ARG A 82 -7.03 0.62 -3.33
N LEU A 83 -7.95 0.60 -2.38
CA LEU A 83 -7.87 1.36 -1.13
C LEU A 83 -6.58 1.00 -0.38
N ARG A 84 -5.93 2.01 0.20
CA ARG A 84 -4.74 1.87 1.03
C ARG A 84 -5.04 2.38 2.42
N ASP A 85 -4.24 1.96 3.38
CA ASP A 85 -4.31 2.49 4.73
C ASP A 85 -4.10 4.02 4.73
N TRP A 86 -4.77 4.67 5.66
CA TRP A 86 -4.75 6.11 5.75
C TRP A 86 -3.49 6.58 6.50
N LEU A 87 -2.60 7.24 5.77
CA LEU A 87 -1.42 7.89 6.35
C LEU A 87 -1.87 9.17 7.07
N ILE A 88 -2.00 9.11 8.40
CA ILE A 88 -2.46 10.23 9.23
C ILE A 88 -1.34 11.10 9.82
N SER A 89 -0.11 10.60 9.92
CA SER A 89 0.99 11.37 10.52
C SER A 89 1.50 12.46 9.60
N ARG A 90 1.79 13.64 10.15
CA ARG A 90 2.30 14.82 9.42
C ARG A 90 3.48 15.41 10.16
N GLN A 91 4.56 15.68 9.42
CA GLN A 91 5.75 16.39 9.90
C GLN A 91 5.50 17.90 9.96
N ARG A 92 4.40 18.31 10.61
CA ARG A 92 3.94 19.69 10.74
C ARG A 92 3.65 19.98 12.20
N TYR A 93 3.81 21.24 12.58
CA TYR A 93 3.47 21.70 13.93
C TYR A 93 1.97 21.89 14.14
N TRP A 94 1.27 22.49 13.16
CA TRP A 94 -0.13 22.87 13.32
C TRP A 94 -1.08 21.68 13.07
N GLY A 95 -1.22 20.85 14.11
CA GLY A 95 -2.11 19.69 14.14
C GLY A 95 -2.19 19.13 15.56
N CYS A 96 -3.08 18.15 15.77
CA CYS A 96 -3.21 17.47 17.07
C CYS A 96 -1.98 16.57 17.31
N PRO A 97 -1.21 16.72 18.40
CA PRO A 97 -0.12 15.79 18.71
C PRO A 97 -0.62 14.35 18.84
N ILE A 98 0.09 13.41 18.22
CA ILE A 98 -0.27 11.99 18.30
C ILE A 98 0.06 11.48 19.72
N PRO A 99 -0.91 10.89 20.46
CA PRO A 99 -0.73 10.49 21.87
C PRO A 99 0.05 9.17 22.00
N VAL A 100 1.28 9.15 21.48
CA VAL A 100 2.20 8.01 21.49
C VAL A 100 3.53 8.41 22.11
N VAL A 101 4.15 7.48 22.82
CA VAL A 101 5.48 7.58 23.42
C VAL A 101 6.32 6.36 23.00
N TYR A 102 7.58 6.61 22.65
CA TYR A 102 8.58 5.63 22.28
C TYR A 102 9.51 5.37 23.46
N CYS A 103 9.41 4.17 24.05
CA CYS A 103 10.27 3.70 25.13
C CYS A 103 11.34 2.75 24.57
N PRO A 104 12.63 2.91 24.93
CA PRO A 104 13.69 1.99 24.50
C PRO A 104 13.47 0.53 24.90
N ASP A 105 12.83 0.29 26.05
CA ASP A 105 12.62 -1.05 26.61
C ASP A 105 11.26 -1.67 26.23
N HIS A 106 10.23 -0.84 26.05
CA HIS A 106 8.84 -1.28 25.84
C HIS A 106 8.29 -0.95 24.44
N GLY A 107 9.06 -0.28 23.59
CA GLY A 107 8.63 0.12 22.25
C GLY A 107 7.55 1.21 22.26
N ILE A 108 6.55 1.06 21.40
CA ILE A 108 5.47 2.03 21.20
C ILE A 108 4.44 1.89 22.32
N GLN A 109 4.20 2.97 23.06
CA GLN A 109 3.26 3.01 24.17
C GLN A 109 2.25 4.15 23.99
N PRO A 110 0.95 3.91 24.19
CA PRO A 110 -0.04 4.99 24.16
C PRO A 110 0.09 5.87 25.40
N VAL A 111 -0.19 7.16 25.25
CA VAL A 111 -0.36 8.05 26.39
C VAL A 111 -1.65 7.65 27.13
N PRO A 112 -1.63 7.51 28.47
CA PRO A 112 -2.83 7.22 29.27
C PRO A 112 -3.95 8.25 29.08
N GLU A 113 -5.21 7.81 29.14
CA GLU A 113 -6.38 8.66 28.91
C GLU A 113 -6.47 9.85 29.89
N ASP A 114 -6.08 9.62 31.14
CA ASP A 114 -6.03 10.64 32.20
C ASP A 114 -4.90 11.67 32.04
N GLN A 115 -3.99 11.45 31.08
CA GLN A 115 -2.92 12.37 30.71
C GLN A 115 -3.21 13.12 29.40
N LEU A 116 -4.40 12.93 28.82
CA LEU A 116 -4.87 13.70 27.67
C LEU A 116 -5.47 15.05 28.14
N PRO A 117 -5.35 16.12 27.33
CA PRO A 117 -4.71 16.18 26.02
C PRO A 117 -3.19 16.31 26.08
N VAL A 118 -2.49 15.78 25.06
CA VAL A 118 -1.08 16.14 24.81
C VAL A 118 -1.05 17.50 24.13
N LEU A 119 -0.67 18.54 24.87
CA LEU A 119 -0.63 19.91 24.38
C LEU A 119 0.67 20.17 23.60
N ALA A 120 0.53 20.75 22.41
CA ALA A 120 1.66 21.30 21.68
C ALA A 120 2.19 22.57 22.41
N PRO A 121 3.50 22.80 22.45
CA PRO A 121 4.08 24.00 23.03
C PRO A 121 3.78 25.22 22.16
N ASP A 122 3.48 26.36 22.77
CA ASP A 122 3.17 27.60 22.04
C ASP A 122 4.40 28.24 21.37
N ASP A 123 5.61 27.87 21.81
CA ASP A 123 6.89 28.44 21.41
C ASP A 123 7.73 27.47 20.57
N VAL A 124 7.47 27.43 19.25
CA VAL A 124 8.24 26.62 18.31
C VAL A 124 8.98 27.43 17.25
N GLU A 125 10.15 26.93 16.85
CA GLU A 125 10.94 27.49 15.76
C GLU A 125 10.63 26.77 14.44
N PHE A 126 10.29 27.52 13.39
CA PHE A 126 9.98 26.99 12.08
C PHE A 126 11.22 27.01 11.17
N LEU A 127 11.83 25.84 10.97
CA LEU A 127 13.03 25.69 10.14
C LEU A 127 12.74 24.85 8.88
N PRO A 128 13.27 25.21 7.70
CA PRO A 128 13.00 24.55 6.42
C PRO A 128 13.81 23.25 6.27
N THR A 129 13.50 22.27 7.11
CA THR A 129 14.29 21.03 7.22
C THR A 129 13.53 19.76 6.85
N GLY A 130 12.23 19.87 6.60
CA GLY A 130 11.33 18.74 6.32
C GLY A 130 10.93 17.93 7.56
N ALA A 131 11.49 18.20 8.73
CA ALA A 131 11.12 17.56 9.99
C ALA A 131 10.06 18.38 10.75
N SER A 132 9.29 17.71 11.62
CA SER A 132 8.34 18.38 12.51
C SER A 132 9.07 19.38 13.43
N PRO A 133 8.58 20.61 13.61
CA PRO A 133 9.12 21.56 14.59
C PRO A 133 9.14 20.99 16.03
N LEU A 134 8.17 20.13 16.37
CA LEU A 134 8.09 19.48 17.68
C LEU A 134 9.30 18.58 17.97
N ALA A 135 9.94 18.03 16.93
CA ALA A 135 11.11 17.16 17.09
C ALA A 135 12.35 17.88 17.63
N ARG A 136 12.39 19.21 17.48
CA ARG A 136 13.49 20.06 17.97
C ARG A 136 13.13 20.86 19.21
N HIS A 137 11.87 20.84 19.62
CA HIS A 137 11.47 21.56 20.80
C HIS A 137 12.17 20.95 22.04
N PRO A 138 12.89 21.76 22.84
CA PRO A 138 13.83 21.27 23.84
C PRO A 138 13.18 20.43 24.94
N THR A 139 11.88 20.57 25.17
CA THR A 139 11.16 19.90 26.27
C THR A 139 10.01 19.02 25.82
N PHE A 140 9.47 19.19 24.61
CA PHE A 140 8.24 18.50 24.22
C PHE A 140 8.51 17.02 23.95
N ARG A 141 9.59 16.73 23.22
CA ARG A 141 9.97 15.37 22.84
C ARG A 141 10.27 14.49 24.07
N HIS A 142 10.82 15.04 25.15
CA HIS A 142 11.27 14.24 26.28
C HIS A 142 10.14 13.98 27.29
N THR A 143 9.92 12.72 27.63
CA THR A 143 8.92 12.30 28.61
C THR A 143 9.34 11.02 29.32
N THR A 144 8.41 10.39 30.04
CA THR A 144 8.62 9.09 30.70
C THR A 144 7.69 8.04 30.12
N CYS A 145 8.15 6.79 30.12
CA CYS A 145 7.35 5.66 29.68
C CYS A 145 6.20 5.42 30.67
N PRO A 146 4.94 5.33 30.22
CA PRO A 146 3.81 5.08 31.12
C PRO A 146 3.84 3.66 31.74
N MET A 147 4.60 2.72 31.15
CA MET A 147 4.73 1.35 31.65
C MET A 147 5.79 1.19 32.74
N CYS A 148 6.97 1.79 32.56
CA CYS A 148 8.11 1.58 33.47
C CYS A 148 8.64 2.84 34.16
N GLY A 149 8.12 4.02 33.81
CA GLY A 149 8.60 5.31 34.34
C GLY A 149 9.97 5.76 33.84
N GLY A 150 10.68 4.94 33.04
CA GLY A 150 11.98 5.28 32.47
C GLY A 150 11.91 6.37 31.40
N PRO A 151 13.06 6.94 30.98
CA PRO A 151 13.10 7.96 29.92
C PRO A 151 12.49 7.45 28.61
N ALA A 152 11.70 8.29 27.96
CA ALA A 152 11.04 7.99 26.70
C ALA A 152 10.86 9.26 25.85
N GLU A 153 10.46 9.08 24.60
CA GLU A 153 10.27 10.18 23.66
C GLU A 153 8.84 10.23 23.12
N ARG A 154 8.20 11.40 23.08
CA ARG A 154 6.88 11.55 22.46
C ARG A 154 6.97 11.42 20.94
N GLU A 155 5.87 10.98 20.32
CA GLU A 155 5.65 11.23 18.90
C GLU A 155 5.64 12.75 18.63
N THR A 156 6.34 13.13 17.56
CA THR A 156 6.57 14.53 17.19
C THR A 156 5.80 14.90 15.93
N ASP A 157 5.29 13.91 15.20
CA ASP A 157 4.31 14.14 14.16
C ASP A 157 2.94 14.50 14.76
N THR A 158 2.19 15.28 14.00
CA THR A 158 0.81 15.63 14.31
C THR A 158 -0.15 14.86 13.40
N MET A 159 -1.40 14.74 13.83
CA MET A 159 -2.47 14.16 13.03
C MET A 159 -2.82 15.09 11.86
N ASP A 160 -3.14 14.47 10.73
CA ASP A 160 -3.70 15.13 9.56
C ASP A 160 -5.03 15.85 9.90
N THR A 161 -5.32 16.92 9.16
CA THR A 161 -6.49 17.76 9.40
C THR A 161 -7.82 17.06 9.18
N PHE A 162 -7.85 15.92 8.47
CA PHE A 162 -9.08 15.14 8.25
C PHE A 162 -9.43 14.18 9.41
N VAL A 163 -8.62 14.14 10.47
CA VAL A 163 -8.92 13.37 11.70
C VAL A 163 -9.96 14.06 12.57
#